data_AF-A0A811V5V5-F1
#
_entry.id   AF-A0A811V5V5-F1
#
_cell.length_a   1.000
_cell.length_b   1.000
_cell.length_c   1.000
_cell.angle_alpha   90.00
_cell.angle_beta   90.00
_cell.angle_gamma   90.00
#
_symmetry.space_group_name_H-M   'P 1'
#
loop_
_entity.id
_entity.type
_entity.pdbx_description
1 polymer ?
#
loop_
_entity_poly.entity_id
_entity_poly.type
_entity_poly.pdbx_seq_one_letter_code
_entity_poly.pdbx_strand_id
1 'polypeptide(L)'
;MLLYLLTVEACNRDADREICVAINKRCRETEAVRPTINPEDVLIPFNKECSERVGADWRDVVRCDLVRAICELTIVRCQKVTCRNVQAVIES
;
A
#
# COMPACT_ATOMS: atom_id res chain seq x y z
N MET A 1 -13.81 -35.40 -19.17
CA MET A 1 -12.74 -34.79 -18.37
C MET A 1 -12.03 -33.76 -19.23
N LEU A 2 -12.24 -32.48 -18.96
CA LEU A 2 -11.47 -31.33 -19.46
C LEU A 2 -11.92 -30.10 -18.66
N LEU A 3 -11.45 -30.03 -17.41
CA LEU A 3 -11.49 -28.79 -16.63
C LEU A 3 -10.34 -27.94 -17.16
N TYR A 4 -10.65 -27.02 -18.08
CA TYR A 4 -9.71 -26.00 -18.50
C TYR A 4 -9.30 -25.18 -17.27
N LEU A 5 -7.99 -25.13 -17.02
CA LEU A 5 -7.36 -24.23 -16.07
C LEU A 5 -7.61 -22.80 -16.54
N LEU A 6 -8.72 -22.20 -16.10
CA LEU A 6 -8.83 -20.74 -16.07
C LEU A 6 -8.03 -20.26 -14.86
N THR A 7 -6.72 -20.13 -15.01
CA THR A 7 -5.96 -19.30 -14.08
C THR A 7 -6.35 -17.86 -14.36
N VAL A 8 -7.33 -17.36 -13.62
CA VAL A 8 -7.56 -15.92 -13.54
C VAL A 8 -6.33 -15.37 -12.81
N GLU A 9 -5.35 -14.84 -13.54
CA GLU A 9 -4.35 -13.95 -12.94
C GLU A 9 -5.08 -12.66 -12.57
N ALA A 10 -5.76 -12.69 -11.42
CA ALA A 10 -6.55 -11.57 -10.91
C ALA A 10 -5.66 -10.40 -10.44
N CYS A 11 -4.38 -10.68 -10.18
CA CYS A 11 -3.39 -9.74 -9.67
C CYS A 11 -2.05 -9.91 -10.39
N ASN A 12 -1.16 -8.92 -10.21
CA ASN A 12 0.22 -8.91 -10.71
C ASN A 12 0.38 -8.80 -12.23
N ARG A 13 -0.60 -8.22 -12.92
CA ARG A 13 -0.47 -7.86 -14.34
C ARG A 13 0.37 -6.59 -14.49
N ASP A 14 0.95 -6.36 -15.67
CA ASP A 14 1.71 -5.11 -15.93
C ASP A 14 0.87 -3.87 -15.64
N ALA A 15 -0.40 -3.87 -16.09
CA ALA A 15 -1.34 -2.78 -15.83
C ALA A 15 -1.59 -2.54 -14.32
N ASP A 16 -1.52 -3.58 -13.48
CA ASP A 16 -1.69 -3.47 -12.02
C ASP A 16 -0.48 -2.79 -11.37
N ARG A 17 0.74 -3.04 -11.89
CA ARG A 17 1.95 -2.33 -11.45
C ARG A 17 1.92 -0.88 -11.90
N GLU A 18 1.57 -0.63 -13.16
CA GLU A 18 1.48 0.71 -13.73
C GLU A 18 0.47 1.59 -12.99
N ILE A 19 -0.70 1.05 -12.63
CA ILE A 19 -1.71 1.81 -11.89
C ILE A 19 -1.21 2.19 -10.48
N CYS A 20 -0.50 1.30 -9.78
CA CYS A 20 0.06 1.63 -8.45
C CYS A 20 1.17 2.67 -8.53
N VAL A 21 2.03 2.61 -9.55
CA VAL A 21 3.02 3.66 -9.83
C VAL A 21 2.33 4.99 -10.11
N ALA A 22 1.31 5.01 -10.97
CA ALA A 22 0.57 6.22 -11.32
C ALA A 22 -0.16 6.83 -10.12
N ILE A 23 -0.81 6.01 -9.28
CA ILE A 23 -1.49 6.45 -8.05
C ILE A 23 -0.51 7.08 -7.07
N ASN A 24 0.64 6.44 -6.82
CA ASN A 24 1.64 6.97 -5.89
C ASN A 24 2.26 8.28 -6.43
N LYS A 25 2.57 8.34 -7.73
CA LYS A 25 3.05 9.56 -8.39
C LYS A 25 2.05 10.71 -8.21
N ARG A 26 0.77 10.46 -8.52
CA ARG A 26 -0.30 11.44 -8.35
C ARG A 26 -0.48 11.87 -6.90
N CYS A 27 -0.35 10.94 -5.94
CA CYS A 27 -0.36 11.27 -4.52
C CYS A 27 0.73 12.29 -4.18
N ARG A 28 1.97 12.02 -4.59
CA ARG A 28 3.12 12.88 -4.30
C ARG A 28 2.99 14.25 -4.97
N GLU A 29 2.57 14.29 -6.23
CA GLU A 29 2.31 15.55 -6.94
C GLU A 29 1.21 16.37 -6.27
N THR A 30 0.14 15.71 -5.83
CA THR A 30 -0.96 16.38 -5.13
C THR A 30 -0.49 16.92 -3.78
N GLU A 31 0.22 16.12 -2.97
CA GLU A 31 0.75 16.58 -1.67
C GLU A 31 1.74 17.74 -1.81
N ALA A 32 2.50 17.79 -2.91
CA ALA A 32 3.45 18.88 -3.15
C ALA A 32 2.77 20.23 -3.47
N VAL A 33 1.58 20.20 -4.09
CA VAL A 33 0.87 21.41 -4.54
C VAL A 33 -0.27 21.79 -3.60
N ARG A 34 -0.99 20.79 -3.11
CA ARG A 34 -2.17 20.91 -2.25
C ARG A 34 -2.11 19.79 -1.20
N PRO A 35 -1.34 19.99 -0.12
CA PRO A 35 -1.24 19.03 0.96
C PRO A 35 -2.62 18.63 1.48
N THR A 36 -2.77 17.36 1.84
CA THR A 36 -3.96 16.90 2.56
C THR A 36 -4.07 17.68 3.87
N ILE A 37 -5.29 18.05 4.24
CA ILE A 37 -5.56 18.68 5.52
C ILE A 37 -5.58 17.59 6.60
N ASN A 38 -4.81 17.78 7.65
CA ASN A 38 -4.69 16.91 8.82
C ASN A 38 -4.47 15.40 8.50
N PRO A 39 -3.50 15.02 7.64
CA PRO A 39 -3.24 13.61 7.36
C PRO A 39 -2.83 12.82 8.62
N GLU A 40 -2.32 13.51 9.64
CA GLU A 40 -1.95 12.95 10.93
C GLU A 40 -3.13 12.36 11.72
N ASP A 41 -4.37 12.82 11.49
CA ASP A 41 -5.57 12.29 12.15
C ASP A 41 -5.78 10.80 11.86
N VAL A 42 -5.29 10.32 10.72
CA VAL A 42 -5.32 8.91 10.32
C VAL A 42 -3.95 8.26 10.54
N LEU A 43 -2.86 8.96 10.23
CA LEU A 43 -1.52 8.36 10.26
C LEU A 43 -1.00 8.13 11.69
N ILE A 44 -1.27 9.04 12.64
CA ILE A 44 -0.86 8.86 14.04
C ILE A 44 -1.48 7.61 14.66
N PRO A 45 -2.82 7.41 14.64
CA PRO A 45 -3.40 6.20 15.23
C PRO A 45 -2.98 4.94 14.48
N PHE A 46 -2.82 4.99 13.15
CA PHE A 46 -2.33 3.86 12.36
C PHE A 46 -0.91 3.46 12.74
N ASN A 47 0.01 4.42 12.81
CA ASN A 47 1.41 4.17 13.19
C ASN A 47 1.52 3.71 14.64
N LYS A 48 0.70 4.27 15.54
CA LYS A 48 0.61 3.78 16.92
C LYS A 48 0.17 2.31 16.97
N GLU A 49 -0.93 1.96 16.30
CA GLU A 49 -1.42 0.58 16.28
C GLU A 49 -0.38 -0.37 15.68
N CYS A 50 0.29 0.02 14.61
CA CYS A 50 1.26 -0.84 13.95
C CYS A 50 2.57 -0.97 14.73
N SER A 51 3.03 0.08 15.42
CA SER A 51 4.17 -0.03 16.33
C SER A 51 3.87 -0.96 17.52
N GLU A 52 2.64 -0.97 18.05
CA GLU A 52 2.22 -1.92 19.09
C GLU A 52 2.18 -3.39 18.59
N ARG A 53 1.82 -3.61 17.32
CA ARG A 53 1.72 -4.96 16.72
C ARG A 53 3.04 -5.53 16.20
N VAL A 54 3.88 -4.68 15.63
CA VAL A 54 5.15 -5.06 15.00
C VAL A 54 6.30 -4.97 16.01
N GLY A 55 6.27 -3.96 16.89
CA GLY A 55 7.33 -3.68 17.86
C GLY A 55 8.34 -2.65 17.35
N ALA A 56 9.55 -2.70 17.91
CA ALA A 56 10.62 -1.73 17.67
C ALA A 56 11.07 -1.60 16.21
N ASP A 57 10.78 -2.61 15.39
CA ASP A 57 11.13 -2.58 13.96
C ASP A 57 10.19 -1.69 13.14
N TRP A 58 9.03 -1.28 13.68
CA TRP A 58 8.10 -0.45 12.94
C TRP A 58 8.70 0.91 12.58
N ARG A 59 8.55 1.30 11.32
CA ARG A 59 8.89 2.64 10.83
C ARG A 59 7.62 3.38 10.48
N ASP A 60 7.49 4.58 11.02
CA ASP A 60 6.31 5.41 10.79
C ASP A 60 6.10 5.67 9.30
N VAL A 61 4.88 5.37 8.88
CA VAL A 61 4.44 5.49 7.51
C VAL A 61 3.87 6.87 7.29
N VAL A 62 4.26 7.50 6.17
CA VAL A 62 3.68 8.75 5.70
C VAL A 62 2.60 8.48 4.65
N ARG A 63 1.76 9.48 4.37
CA ARG A 63 0.53 9.33 3.58
C ARG A 63 0.72 8.58 2.25
N CYS A 64 1.62 9.07 1.38
CA CYS A 64 1.78 8.45 0.06
C CYS A 64 2.44 7.07 0.12
N ASP A 65 3.22 6.78 1.17
CA ASP A 65 3.78 5.44 1.37
C ASP A 65 2.70 4.44 1.80
N LEU A 66 1.74 4.88 2.65
CA LEU A 66 0.56 4.07 2.97
C LEU A 66 -0.31 3.81 1.73
N VAL A 67 -0.52 4.83 0.88
CA VAL A 67 -1.25 4.68 -0.39
C VAL A 67 -0.55 3.69 -1.32
N ARG A 68 0.79 3.80 -1.49
CA ARG A 68 1.60 2.84 -2.25
C ARG A 68 1.41 1.43 -1.70
N ALA A 69 1.57 1.25 -0.39
CA ALA A 69 1.47 -0.05 0.26
C ALA A 69 0.10 -0.70 0.08
N ILE A 70 -0.99 0.05 0.25
CA ILE A 70 -2.34 -0.45 0.04
C ILE A 70 -2.53 -0.91 -1.40
N CYS A 71 -2.10 -0.12 -2.39
CA CYS A 71 -2.24 -0.48 -3.79
C CYS A 71 -1.44 -1.74 -4.14
N GLU A 72 -0.16 -1.78 -3.78
CA GLU A 72 0.72 -2.93 -4.00
C GLU A 72 0.14 -4.21 -3.37
N LEU A 73 -0.36 -4.12 -2.14
CA LEU A 73 -0.91 -5.29 -1.46
C LEU A 73 -2.21 -5.75 -2.09
N THR A 74 -3.15 -4.84 -2.37
CA THR A 74 -4.51 -5.22 -2.80
C THR A 74 -4.61 -5.50 -4.30
N ILE A 75 -3.88 -4.77 -5.14
CA ILE A 75 -3.99 -4.81 -6.60
C ILE A 75 -2.86 -5.64 -7.23
N VAL A 76 -1.62 -5.46 -6.77
CA VAL A 76 -0.47 -6.19 -7.35
C VAL A 76 -0.33 -7.56 -6.70
N ARG A 77 -0.43 -7.67 -5.38
CA ARG A 77 -0.10 -8.90 -4.64
C ARG A 77 -1.31 -9.73 -4.22
N CYS A 78 -2.54 -9.22 -4.32
CA CYS A 78 -3.75 -9.90 -3.81
C CYS A 78 -3.63 -10.31 -2.31
N GLN A 79 -2.92 -9.51 -1.52
CA GLN A 79 -2.64 -9.74 -0.11
C GLN A 79 -3.45 -8.83 0.80
N LYS A 80 -3.66 -9.29 2.04
CA LYS A 80 -4.28 -8.48 3.09
C LYS A 80 -3.36 -7.33 3.49
N VAL A 81 -3.96 -6.16 3.73
CA VAL A 81 -3.28 -5.02 4.33
C VAL A 81 -3.14 -5.29 5.83
N THR A 82 -1.92 -5.67 6.25
CA THR A 82 -1.54 -5.85 7.65
C THR A 82 -0.32 -5.00 7.94
N CYS A 83 -0.05 -4.63 9.18
CA CYS A 83 1.12 -3.82 9.54
C CYS A 83 2.43 -4.43 8.99
N ARG A 84 2.65 -5.74 9.15
CA ARG A 84 3.85 -6.42 8.61
C ARG A 84 3.94 -6.34 7.09
N ASN A 85 2.82 -6.51 6.39
CA ASN A 85 2.79 -6.43 4.93
C ASN A 85 3.02 -5.00 4.44
N VAL A 86 2.43 -4.01 5.12
CA VAL A 86 2.64 -2.59 4.81
C VAL A 86 4.12 -2.23 4.99
N GLN A 87 4.71 -2.62 6.11
CA GLN A 87 6.14 -2.43 6.34
C GLN A 87 6.95 -3.06 5.21
N ALA A 88 6.75 -4.35 4.91
CA ALA A 88 7.50 -5.06 3.87
C ALA A 88 7.44 -4.40 2.47
N VAL A 89 6.37 -3.67 2.15
CA VAL A 89 6.30 -2.88 0.90
C VAL A 89 7.08 -1.57 0.98
N ILE A 90 7.08 -0.92 2.14
CA ILE A 90 7.75 0.37 2.32
C ILE A 90 9.28 0.19 2.43
N GLU A 91 9.74 -0.99 2.88
CA GLU A 91 11.18 -1.32 2.93
C GLU A 91 11.75 -1.82 1.60
N SER A 92 10.89 -2.11 0.61
CA SER A 92 11.28 -2.56 -0.74
C SER A 92 11.48 -1.41 -1.73
#